data_AF-A0A9Q3KRY9-F1
#
_entry.id   AF-A0A9Q3KRY9-F1
#
_cell.length_a   1.000
_cell.length_b   1.000
_cell.length_c   1.000
_cell.angle_alpha   90.00
_cell.angle_beta   90.00
_cell.angle_gamma   90.00
#
_symmetry.space_group_name_H-M   'P 1'
#
loop_
_entity.id
_entity.type
_entity.pdbx_description
1 polymer ?
#
loop_
_entity_poly.entity_id
_entity_poly.type
_entity_poly.pdbx_seq_one_letter_code
_entity_poly.pdbx_strand_id
1 'polypeptide(L)'
;MIQSNKLSGKSAPLRPRCQPRVPIPSNFKKAPQKMPLDFYHPEWFNKIDYGGQFLIANTKQVAFIPTNDIEMSKKLNPDKKLGDEAFNKRYWDLVTEPYDSSHKIA
;
A
#
# COMPACT_ATOMS: atom_id res chain seq x y z
N MET A 1 24.82 -38.13 9.40
CA MET A 1 24.02 -38.49 8.20
C MET A 1 23.28 -37.26 7.72
N ILE A 2 23.62 -36.75 6.54
CA ILE A 2 22.91 -35.63 5.91
C ILE A 2 21.60 -36.18 5.35
N GLN A 3 20.45 -35.65 5.78
CA GLN A 3 19.14 -36.11 5.33
C GLN A 3 18.97 -35.86 3.83
N SER A 4 18.59 -36.92 3.11
CA SER A 4 18.43 -37.06 1.66
C SER A 4 17.31 -36.22 1.02
N ASN A 5 16.67 -35.33 1.77
CA ASN A 5 15.55 -34.50 1.29
C ASN A 5 15.98 -33.28 0.44
N LYS A 6 17.26 -33.17 0.06
CA LYS A 6 17.79 -32.10 -0.79
C LYS A 6 17.77 -32.38 -2.31
N LEU A 7 17.20 -33.49 -2.77
CA LEU A 7 17.33 -33.94 -4.17
C LEU A 7 16.02 -34.18 -4.93
N SER A 8 14.87 -33.67 -4.45
CA SER A 8 13.65 -33.65 -5.28
C SER A 8 13.30 -32.18 -5.54
N GLY A 9 13.29 -31.76 -6.81
CA GLY A 9 12.93 -30.42 -7.27
C GLY A 9 11.46 -30.05 -7.05
N LYS A 10 10.88 -30.45 -5.93
CA LYS A 10 9.53 -30.10 -5.50
C LYS A 10 9.63 -28.99 -4.48
N SER A 11 9.38 -27.76 -4.93
CA SER A 11 9.22 -26.61 -4.05
C SER A 11 8.04 -26.87 -3.10
N ALA A 12 8.25 -26.72 -1.79
CA ALA A 12 7.14 -26.80 -0.84
C ALA A 12 6.06 -25.76 -1.21
N PRO A 13 4.76 -26.09 -1.07
CA PRO A 13 3.70 -25.13 -1.36
C PRO A 13 3.89 -23.90 -0.47
N LEU A 14 3.99 -22.73 -1.11
CA LEU A 14 4.10 -21.45 -0.42
C LEU A 14 2.88 -21.28 0.50
N ARG A 15 3.12 -21.09 1.79
CA ARG A 15 2.04 -20.74 2.73
C ARG A 15 1.40 -19.42 2.25
N PRO A 16 0.07 -19.33 2.15
CA PRO A 16 -0.57 -18.07 1.80
C PRO A 16 -0.21 -17.02 2.85
N ARG A 17 0.28 -15.86 2.40
CA ARG A 17 0.55 -14.71 3.26
C ARG A 17 -0.79 -14.08 3.64
N CYS A 18 -1.30 -14.39 4.82
CA CYS A 18 -2.51 -13.80 5.38
C CYS A 18 -2.12 -12.75 6.43
N GLN A 19 -2.96 -11.72 6.60
CA GLN A 19 -2.84 -10.83 7.75
C GLN A 19 -3.08 -11.61 9.06
N PRO A 20 -2.42 -11.23 10.16
CA PRO A 20 -2.64 -11.88 11.44
C PRO A 20 -4.08 -11.63 11.91
N ARG A 21 -4.72 -12.66 12.49
CA ARG A 21 -6.10 -12.55 13.02
C ARG A 21 -6.20 -11.54 14.18
N VAL A 22 -5.13 -11.44 14.96
CA VAL A 22 -4.99 -10.46 16.03
C VAL A 22 -4.00 -9.40 15.54
N PRO A 23 -4.33 -8.11 15.60
CA PRO A 23 -3.38 -7.05 15.25
C PRO A 23 -2.08 -7.20 16.04
N ILE A 24 -0.97 -7.35 15.32
CA ILE A 24 0.36 -7.43 15.94
C ILE A 24 0.94 -6.02 15.93
N PRO A 25 1.30 -5.45 17.09
CA PRO A 25 1.93 -4.14 17.13
C PRO A 25 3.26 -4.18 16.35
N SER A 26 3.49 -3.13 15.55
CA SER A 26 4.73 -3.01 14.79
C SER A 26 5.93 -2.84 15.73
N ASN A 27 7.03 -3.54 15.42
CA ASN A 27 8.32 -3.30 16.09
C ASN A 27 8.93 -1.94 15.69
N PHE A 28 8.51 -1.38 14.56
CA PHE A 28 8.96 -0.08 14.10
C PHE A 28 8.14 1.02 14.78
N LYS A 29 8.81 1.74 15.68
CA LYS A 29 8.20 2.87 16.42
C LYS A 29 8.14 4.16 15.62
N LYS A 30 8.99 4.29 14.59
CA LYS A 30 9.01 5.45 13.70
C LYS A 30 8.10 5.19 12.52
N ALA A 31 7.32 6.20 12.16
CA ALA A 31 6.60 6.19 10.90
C ALA A 31 7.59 6.07 9.72
N PRO A 32 7.21 5.39 8.63
CA PRO A 32 7.91 5.49 7.36
C PRO A 32 8.11 6.96 6.98
N GLN A 33 9.18 7.28 6.25
CA GLN A 33 9.40 8.62 5.74
C GLN A 33 9.13 8.66 4.24
N LYS A 34 8.68 9.81 3.74
CA LYS A 34 8.42 10.08 2.32
C LYS A 34 7.37 9.16 1.67
N MET A 35 6.50 8.55 2.46
CA MET A 35 5.33 7.83 1.91
C MET A 35 4.27 8.84 1.44
N PRO A 36 3.44 8.49 0.45
CA PRO A 36 2.30 9.30 0.04
C PRO A 36 1.36 9.60 1.23
N LEU A 37 0.65 10.73 1.15
CA LEU A 37 -0.20 11.20 2.25
C LEU A 37 -1.25 10.16 2.68
N ASP A 38 -1.83 9.43 1.72
CA ASP A 38 -2.92 8.48 1.96
C ASP A 38 -2.51 7.23 2.75
N PHE A 39 -1.21 7.01 2.96
CA PHE A 39 -0.73 5.92 3.82
C PHE A 39 -0.90 6.20 5.31
N TYR A 40 -1.20 7.45 5.68
CA TYR A 40 -1.35 7.86 7.07
C TYR A 40 -2.83 8.07 7.42
N HIS A 41 -3.21 7.65 8.62
CA HIS A 41 -4.56 7.90 9.11
C HIS A 41 -4.78 9.41 9.31
N PRO A 42 -5.87 10.01 8.80
CA PRO A 42 -6.07 11.46 8.83
C PRO A 42 -6.00 12.05 10.24
N GLU A 43 -6.67 11.41 11.21
CA GLU A 43 -6.65 11.88 12.61
C GLU A 43 -5.26 11.80 13.26
N TRP A 44 -4.42 10.85 12.84
CA TRP A 44 -3.07 10.73 13.37
C TRP A 44 -2.17 11.78 12.74
N PHE A 45 -2.24 11.92 11.41
CA PHE A 45 -1.44 12.87 10.64
C PHE A 45 -1.69 14.32 11.08
N ASN A 46 -2.95 14.69 11.25
CA ASN A 46 -3.34 16.04 11.65
C ASN A 46 -2.96 16.41 13.09
N LYS A 47 -2.58 15.44 13.93
CA LYS A 47 -2.08 15.69 15.30
C LYS A 47 -0.56 15.96 15.34
N ILE A 48 0.16 15.75 14.25
CA ILE A 48 1.61 15.96 14.15
C ILE A 48 1.86 17.46 13.90
N ASP A 49 2.97 17.97 14.41
CA ASP A 49 3.43 19.33 14.10
C ASP A 49 3.69 19.50 12.60
N TYR A 50 3.55 20.73 12.10
CA TYR A 50 3.69 21.01 10.67
C TYR A 50 5.06 20.60 10.10
N GLY A 51 6.13 20.75 10.90
CA GLY A 51 7.47 20.30 10.53
C GLY A 51 7.57 18.78 10.40
N GLY A 52 7.00 18.06 11.36
CA GLY A 52 6.90 16.60 11.35
C GLY A 52 6.06 16.06 10.18
N GLN A 53 4.96 16.71 9.85
CA GLN A 53 4.12 16.34 8.69
C GLN A 53 4.94 16.37 7.38
N PHE A 54 5.72 17.44 7.16
CA PHE A 54 6.60 17.58 6.00
C PHE A 54 7.72 16.54 5.93
N LEU A 55 8.23 16.09 7.08
CA LEU A 55 9.30 15.11 7.13
C LEU A 55 8.78 13.67 6.88
N ILE A 56 7.56 13.40 7.33
CA ILE A 56 6.97 12.06 7.35
C ILE A 56 6.27 11.75 6.02
N ALA A 57 5.45 12.67 5.51
CA ALA A 57 4.68 12.45 4.29
C ALA A 57 5.24 13.22 3.09
N ASN A 58 5.19 12.58 1.92
CA ASN A 58 5.35 13.29 0.65
C ASN A 58 4.01 13.92 0.28
N THR A 59 3.81 15.18 0.65
CA THR A 59 2.57 15.94 0.38
C THR A 59 2.30 16.18 -1.10
N LYS A 60 3.31 15.98 -1.96
CA LYS A 60 3.18 16.10 -3.43
C LYS A 60 2.76 14.79 -4.10
N GLN A 61 2.63 13.71 -3.34
CA GLN A 61 2.32 12.40 -3.86
C GLN A 61 1.07 11.83 -3.18
N VAL A 62 0.10 11.47 -4.00
CA VAL A 62 -1.16 10.84 -3.61
C VAL A 62 -1.13 9.40 -4.13
N ALA A 63 -1.52 8.46 -3.28
CA ALA A 63 -1.67 7.06 -3.65
C ALA A 63 -3.14 6.77 -3.92
N PHE A 64 -3.46 6.58 -5.19
CA PHE A 64 -4.78 6.18 -5.63
C PHE A 64 -5.01 4.70 -5.33
N ILE A 65 -5.41 4.41 -4.10
CA ILE A 65 -5.75 3.05 -3.67
C ILE A 65 -7.26 2.87 -3.86
N PRO A 66 -7.72 2.10 -4.87
CA PRO A 66 -9.14 1.85 -5.06
C PRO A 66 -9.67 1.17 -3.80
N THR A 67 -10.49 1.90 -3.05
CA THR A 67 -10.89 1.56 -1.67
C THR A 67 -11.81 0.34 -1.63
N ASN A 68 -12.38 -0.07 -2.76
CA ASN A 68 -13.52 -0.97 -2.74
C ASN A 68 -13.17 -2.46 -2.71
N ASP A 69 -11.95 -2.90 -3.05
CA ASP A 69 -11.63 -4.33 -3.14
C ASP A 69 -10.17 -4.68 -2.83
N ILE A 70 -9.58 -4.03 -1.83
CA ILE A 70 -8.42 -4.64 -1.15
C ILE A 70 -8.91 -5.45 0.05
N GLU A 71 -9.85 -6.36 -0.22
CA GLU A 71 -9.50 -7.71 0.20
C GLU A 71 -8.11 -7.95 -0.40
N MET A 72 -7.08 -8.14 0.42
CA MET A 72 -5.86 -8.77 -0.04
C MET A 72 -6.22 -10.21 -0.44
N SER A 73 -7.03 -10.32 -1.49
CA SER A 73 -7.64 -11.53 -1.93
C SER A 73 -6.50 -12.41 -2.42
N LYS A 74 -6.59 -13.70 -2.11
CA LYS A 74 -5.56 -14.66 -2.50
C LYS A 74 -5.41 -14.78 -4.02
N LYS A 75 -6.31 -14.16 -4.80
CA LYS A 75 -6.30 -14.14 -6.26
C LYS A 75 -5.47 -12.96 -6.73
N LEU A 76 -4.57 -13.25 -7.67
CA LEU A 76 -3.77 -12.24 -8.33
C LEU A 76 -4.71 -11.30 -9.08
N ASN A 77 -4.74 -10.02 -8.70
CA ASN A 77 -5.46 -9.02 -9.47
C ASN A 77 -4.86 -9.03 -10.91
N PRO A 78 -5.67 -9.27 -11.96
CA PRO A 78 -5.17 -9.35 -13.34
C PRO A 78 -4.38 -8.10 -13.75
N ASP A 79 -4.71 -6.98 -13.11
CA ASP A 79 -4.17 -5.66 -13.40
C ASP A 79 -2.78 -5.45 -12.78
N LYS A 80 -2.28 -6.40 -11.97
CA LYS A 80 -0.91 -6.38 -11.45
C LYS A 80 0.16 -6.59 -12.54
N LYS A 81 -0.24 -7.10 -13.71
CA LYS A 81 0.67 -7.25 -14.87
C LYS A 81 0.80 -5.96 -15.69
N LEU A 82 -0.04 -4.97 -15.43
CA LEU A 82 0.07 -3.67 -16.09
C LEU A 82 1.30 -2.94 -15.56
N GLY A 83 1.95 -2.18 -16.44
CA GLY A 83 2.92 -1.18 -16.00
C GLY A 83 2.22 0.01 -15.34
N ASP A 84 2.97 0.78 -14.55
CA ASP A 84 2.45 1.88 -13.72
C ASP A 84 1.61 2.88 -14.52
N GLU A 85 2.04 3.25 -15.73
CA GLU A 85 1.33 4.22 -16.58
C GLU A 85 -0.06 3.71 -17.00
N ALA A 86 -0.13 2.46 -17.49
CA ALA A 86 -1.37 1.83 -17.93
C ALA A 86 -2.32 1.55 -16.76
N PHE A 87 -1.76 1.20 -15.60
CA PHE A 87 -2.50 1.03 -14.35
C PHE A 87 -3.11 2.37 -13.91
N ASN A 88 -2.31 3.44 -13.83
CA ASN A 88 -2.76 4.76 -13.41
C ASN A 88 -3.87 5.28 -14.32
N LYS A 89 -3.71 5.18 -15.65
CA LYS A 89 -4.74 5.59 -16.60
C LYS A 89 -6.07 4.89 -16.40
N ARG A 90 -6.06 3.60 -16.06
CA ARG A 90 -7.26 2.79 -15.89
C ARG A 90 -8.07 3.14 -14.64
N TYR A 91 -7.38 3.49 -13.56
CA TYR A 91 -8.03 3.81 -12.28
C TYR A 91 -8.16 5.31 -12.03
N TRP A 92 -7.59 6.16 -12.89
CA TRP A 92 -7.59 7.61 -12.72
C TRP A 92 -8.99 8.18 -12.49
N ASP A 93 -9.92 7.89 -13.39
CA ASP A 93 -11.27 8.47 -13.33
C ASP A 93 -12.05 7.97 -12.09
N LEU A 94 -11.86 6.70 -11.72
CA LEU A 94 -12.52 6.08 -10.56
C LEU A 94 -12.02 6.66 -9.23
N VAL A 95 -10.73 6.97 -9.12
CA VAL A 95 -10.16 7.44 -7.86
C VAL A 95 -10.14 8.96 -7.77
N THR A 96 -10.22 9.68 -8.89
CA THR A 96 -10.35 11.14 -8.87
C THR A 96 -11.79 11.63 -8.74
N GLU A 97 -12.81 10.78 -8.94
CA GLU A 97 -14.23 11.11 -8.69
C GLU A 97 -14.51 11.81 -7.33
N PRO A 98 -13.96 11.37 -6.18
CA PRO A 98 -14.16 12.06 -4.90
C PRO A 98 -13.32 13.33 -4.72
N TYR A 99 -12.33 13.58 -5.58
CA TYR A 99 -11.47 14.76 -5.49
C TYR A 99 -11.99 15.86 -6.43
N ASP A 100 -12.39 17.00 -5.87
CA ASP A 100 -12.76 18.16 -6.67
C ASP A 100 -11.52 18.75 -7.37
N SER A 101 -11.33 18.38 -8.63
CA SER A 101 -10.26 18.86 -9.49
C SER A 101 -10.48 20.30 -9.99
N SER A 102 -11.59 20.95 -9.60
CA SER A 102 -11.86 22.37 -9.86
C SER A 102 -11.05 23.32 -8.98
N HIS A 103 -10.47 22.82 -7.87
CA HIS A 103 -9.76 23.66 -6.92
C HIS A 103 -8.42 24.16 -7.50
N LYS A 104 -8.41 25.39 -8.01
CA LYS A 104 -7.18 26.08 -8.43
C LYS A 104 -6.43 26.55 -7.19
N ILE A 105 -5.22 26.04 -6.99
CA ILE A 105 -4.27 26.57 -6.01
C ILE A 105 -3.83 27.94 -6.53
N ALA A 106 -4.22 29.01 -5.83
CA ALA A 106 -3.84 30.39 -6.10
C ALA A 106 -2.40 30.67 -5.66
#